data_AF-A0A955B198-F1
#
_entry.id   AF-A0A955B198-F1
#
_cell.length_a   1.000
_cell.length_b   1.000
_cell.length_c   1.000
_cell.angle_alpha   90.00
_cell.angle_beta   90.00
_cell.angle_gamma   90.00
#
_symmetry.space_group_name_H-M   'P 1'
#
loop_
_entity.id
_entity.type
_entity.pdbx_description
1 polymer ?
#
loop_
_entity_poly.entity_id
_entity_poly.type
_entity_poly.pdbx_seq_one_letter_code
_entity_poly.pdbx_strand_id
1 'polypeptide(L)'
;MYAATAAVVRTAFFFAEHSMEHFQIRPLSEVDIDAIIIAAGGHRAHPDADRREKPGSDYLLNETLLELKMLDDEGLAKPERQAKLAALFRQHMEERPVIVVDRERLPHEGQREYDRILEGPIKKGVAKARKQLEQSQKEHPSANASVLLVINNGYT
;
A
#
# COMPACT_ATOMS: atom_id res chain seq x y z
N MET A 1 -60.59 34.86 -24.17
CA MET A 1 -59.85 34.73 -22.90
C MET A 1 -58.54 34.05 -23.25
N TYR A 2 -57.48 34.85 -23.46
CA TYR A 2 -56.18 34.38 -23.97
C TYR A 2 -55.36 33.77 -22.83
N ALA A 3 -54.93 32.52 -22.99
CA ALA A 3 -53.94 31.88 -22.12
C ALA A 3 -52.53 32.20 -22.67
N ALA A 4 -51.72 32.91 -21.89
CA ALA A 4 -50.32 33.17 -22.19
C ALA A 4 -49.49 31.95 -21.75
N THR A 5 -48.87 31.26 -22.70
CA THR A 5 -47.90 30.20 -22.44
C THR A 5 -46.51 30.82 -22.30
N ALA A 6 -45.96 30.83 -21.08
CA ALA A 6 -44.60 31.29 -20.84
C ALA A 6 -43.59 30.24 -21.34
N ALA A 7 -42.82 30.60 -22.37
CA ALA A 7 -41.69 29.80 -22.83
C ALA A 7 -40.47 30.08 -21.94
N VAL A 8 -40.11 29.11 -21.11
CA VAL A 8 -38.85 29.13 -20.34
C VAL A 8 -37.73 28.73 -21.29
N VAL A 9 -36.94 29.71 -21.74
CA VAL A 9 -35.68 29.46 -22.46
C VAL A 9 -34.68 28.86 -21.48
N ARG A 10 -34.48 27.54 -21.56
CA ARG A 10 -33.35 26.87 -20.89
C ARG A 10 -32.11 27.08 -21.75
N THR A 11 -31.27 28.03 -21.35
CA THR A 11 -29.89 28.10 -21.83
C THR A 11 -29.16 26.85 -21.36
N ALA A 12 -28.93 25.90 -22.25
CA ALA A 12 -28.05 24.76 -22.01
C ALA A 12 -26.61 25.27 -22.07
N PHE A 13 -25.94 25.36 -20.93
CA PHE A 13 -24.49 25.47 -20.89
C PHE A 13 -23.90 24.09 -21.25
N PHE A 14 -23.44 23.95 -22.50
CA PHE A 14 -22.56 22.85 -22.89
C PHE A 14 -21.18 23.17 -22.32
N PHE A 15 -20.85 22.59 -21.16
CA PHE A 15 -19.45 22.42 -20.79
C PHE A 15 -18.92 21.24 -21.60
N ALA A 16 -17.99 21.52 -22.52
CA ALA A 16 -17.18 20.47 -23.10
C ALA A 16 -16.32 19.89 -21.97
N GLU A 17 -16.72 18.75 -21.43
CA GLU A 17 -15.86 17.89 -20.62
C GLU A 17 -14.64 17.56 -21.49
N HIS A 18 -13.55 18.27 -21.26
CA HIS A 18 -12.24 17.75 -21.62
C HIS A 18 -12.05 16.56 -20.70
N SER A 19 -12.25 15.36 -21.23
CA SER A 19 -11.80 14.12 -20.59
C SER A 19 -10.32 14.32 -20.31
N MET A 20 -9.97 14.61 -19.06
CA MET A 20 -8.61 14.42 -18.59
C MET A 20 -8.36 12.92 -18.75
N GLU A 21 -7.69 12.53 -19.83
CA GLU A 21 -7.09 11.20 -19.87
C GLU A 21 -6.12 11.15 -18.69
N HIS A 22 -6.60 10.59 -17.60
CA HIS A 22 -5.79 10.39 -16.42
C HIS A 22 -4.71 9.37 -16.81
N PHE A 23 -3.47 9.84 -16.90
CA PHE A 23 -2.32 8.97 -17.06
C PHE A 23 -2.25 8.06 -15.84
N GLN A 24 -2.66 6.80 -15.99
CA GLN A 24 -2.58 5.81 -14.92
C GLN A 24 -1.13 5.36 -14.79
N ILE A 25 -0.48 5.78 -13.70
CA ILE A 25 0.80 5.22 -13.30
C ILE A 25 0.53 3.84 -12.73
N ARG A 26 1.06 2.80 -13.39
CA ARG A 26 0.94 1.43 -12.87
C ARG A 26 1.75 1.29 -11.57
N PRO A 27 1.30 0.44 -10.62
CA PRO A 27 2.11 0.05 -9.47
C PRO A 27 3.46 -0.56 -9.89
N LEU A 28 4.47 -0.41 -9.04
CA LEU A 28 5.76 -1.05 -9.25
C LEU A 28 5.63 -2.55 -8.94
N SER A 29 6.23 -3.37 -9.78
CA SER A 29 6.32 -4.82 -9.56
C SER A 29 7.70 -5.19 -9.02
N GLU A 30 7.83 -6.39 -8.49
CA GLU A 30 9.15 -6.92 -8.10
C GLU A 30 10.13 -6.96 -9.28
N VAL A 31 9.64 -7.23 -10.50
CA VAL A 31 10.45 -7.21 -11.73
C VAL A 31 11.04 -5.82 -12.02
N ASP A 32 10.32 -4.75 -11.67
CA ASP A 32 10.85 -3.39 -11.83
C ASP A 32 12.00 -3.14 -10.85
N ILE A 33 11.85 -3.63 -9.61
CA ILE A 33 12.90 -3.52 -8.60
C ILE A 33 14.11 -4.37 -8.98
N ASP A 34 13.90 -5.60 -9.46
CA ASP A 34 14.95 -6.45 -10.02
C ASP A 34 15.79 -5.71 -11.06
N ALA A 35 15.12 -5.10 -12.05
CA ALA A 35 15.79 -4.37 -13.12
C ALA A 35 16.61 -3.19 -12.58
N ILE A 36 16.07 -2.44 -11.62
CA ILE A 36 16.76 -1.31 -10.98
C ILE A 36 18.02 -1.79 -10.23
N ILE A 37 17.90 -2.85 -9.43
CA ILE A 37 19.02 -3.39 -8.65
C ILE A 37 20.12 -3.92 -9.56
N ILE A 38 19.76 -4.67 -10.61
CA ILE A 38 20.71 -5.19 -11.59
C ILE A 38 21.41 -4.05 -12.33
N ALA A 39 20.66 -3.03 -12.76
CA ALA A 39 21.23 -1.86 -13.42
C ALA A 39 22.19 -1.07 -12.51
N ALA A 40 21.98 -1.10 -11.20
CA ALA A 40 22.87 -0.53 -10.19
C ALA A 40 24.11 -1.39 -9.89
N GLY A 41 24.27 -2.56 -10.53
CA GLY A 41 25.37 -3.49 -10.30
C GLY A 41 25.14 -4.46 -9.12
N GLY A 42 23.93 -4.50 -8.57
CA GLY A 42 23.53 -5.47 -7.57
C GLY A 42 23.03 -6.77 -8.19
N HIS A 43 22.67 -7.71 -7.31
CA HIS A 43 22.12 -9.00 -7.70
C HIS A 43 21.26 -9.59 -6.58
N ARG A 44 20.50 -10.65 -6.88
CA ARG A 44 19.79 -11.42 -5.85
C ARG A 44 20.79 -11.97 -4.83
N ALA A 45 20.55 -11.73 -3.55
CA ALA A 45 21.44 -12.23 -2.49
C ALA A 45 21.41 -13.76 -2.40
N HIS A 46 20.27 -14.35 -2.80
CA HIS A 46 20.03 -15.79 -2.76
C HIS A 46 19.27 -16.24 -4.02
N PRO A 47 19.97 -16.59 -5.11
CA PRO A 47 19.35 -16.97 -6.39
C PRO A 47 18.44 -18.22 -6.32
N ASP A 48 18.63 -19.04 -5.29
CA ASP A 48 17.91 -20.29 -5.03
C ASP A 48 16.86 -20.16 -3.92
N ALA A 49 16.40 -18.95 -3.61
CA ALA A 49 15.49 -18.64 -2.49
C ALA A 49 14.30 -19.61 -2.34
N ASP A 50 13.70 -20.06 -3.45
CA ASP A 50 12.55 -20.99 -3.46
C ASP A 50 12.85 -22.38 -2.89
N ARG A 51 14.13 -22.76 -2.78
CA ARG A 51 14.57 -24.10 -2.35
C ARG A 51 15.21 -24.10 -0.96
N ARG A 52 15.22 -22.95 -0.28
CA ARG A 52 15.93 -22.77 0.98
C ARG A 52 15.00 -22.91 2.18
N GLU A 53 15.51 -23.53 3.22
CA GLU A 53 14.82 -23.60 4.52
C GLU A 53 15.01 -22.32 5.34
N LYS A 54 16.13 -21.61 5.13
CA LYS A 54 16.49 -20.42 5.89
C LYS A 54 15.97 -19.15 5.21
N PRO A 55 15.43 -18.18 5.97
CA PRO A 55 15.00 -16.91 5.41
C PRO A 55 16.21 -16.13 4.89
N GLY A 56 16.09 -15.55 3.69
CA GLY A 56 17.12 -14.74 3.06
C GLY A 56 16.58 -13.37 2.68
N SER A 57 17.49 -12.40 2.54
CA SER A 57 17.21 -11.10 1.96
C SER A 57 17.10 -11.19 0.44
N ASP A 58 16.37 -10.27 -0.17
CA ASP A 58 16.14 -10.33 -1.62
C ASP A 58 17.41 -10.00 -2.42
N TYR A 59 18.16 -8.97 -2.03
CA TYR A 59 19.28 -8.47 -2.82
C TYR A 59 20.55 -8.18 -2.00
N LEU A 60 21.66 -8.18 -2.71
CA LEU A 60 22.94 -7.62 -2.27
C LEU A 60 23.39 -6.60 -3.33
N LEU A 61 23.63 -5.38 -2.88
CA LEU A 61 24.16 -4.29 -3.69
C LEU A 61 25.45 -3.81 -3.03
N ASN A 62 26.60 -4.06 -3.67
CA ASN A 62 27.91 -3.92 -3.06
C ASN A 62 27.99 -4.70 -1.74
N GLU A 63 28.15 -4.00 -0.61
CA GLU A 63 28.22 -4.57 0.75
C GLU A 63 26.92 -4.33 1.54
N THR A 64 25.82 -4.01 0.85
CA THR A 64 24.52 -3.71 1.47
C THR A 64 23.49 -4.77 1.13
N LEU A 65 22.95 -5.43 2.17
CA LEU A 65 21.82 -6.33 2.05
C LEU A 65 20.51 -5.53 1.97
N LEU A 66 19.64 -5.90 1.04
CA LEU A 66 18.36 -5.24 0.81
C LEU A 66 17.24 -6.26 0.92
N GLU A 67 16.26 -5.96 1.76
CA GLU A 67 14.99 -6.70 1.81
C GLU A 67 13.88 -5.82 1.23
N LEU A 68 13.13 -6.35 0.28
CA LEU A 68 12.01 -5.67 -0.36
C LEU A 68 10.70 -6.00 0.37
N LYS A 69 9.90 -4.97 0.60
CA LYS A 69 8.49 -5.09 1.01
C LYS A 69 7.63 -4.18 0.16
N MET A 70 6.82 -4.81 -0.69
CA MET A 70 5.75 -4.14 -1.42
C MET A 70 4.53 -4.04 -0.49
N LEU A 71 4.04 -2.82 -0.28
CA LEU A 71 2.79 -2.54 0.41
C LEU A 71 1.72 -2.26 -0.65
N ASP A 72 1.05 -3.31 -1.10
CA ASP A 72 0.02 -3.22 -2.14
C ASP A 72 -1.36 -2.86 -1.58
N ASP A 73 -2.22 -2.34 -2.45
CA ASP A 73 -3.60 -1.87 -2.21
C ASP A 73 -4.58 -2.96 -1.68
N GLU A 74 -4.11 -4.19 -1.49
CA GLU A 74 -4.94 -5.26 -0.89
C GLU A 74 -5.24 -5.04 0.60
N GLY A 75 -4.62 -4.04 1.22
CA GLY A 75 -4.71 -3.82 2.64
C GLY A 75 -6.15 -3.71 3.15
N LEU A 76 -6.87 -2.69 2.68
CA LEU A 76 -8.28 -2.48 3.01
C LEU A 76 -9.21 -3.46 2.31
N ALA A 77 -8.75 -4.15 1.26
CA ALA A 77 -9.53 -5.19 0.59
C ALA A 77 -9.65 -6.49 1.42
N LYS A 78 -8.77 -6.74 2.40
CA LYS A 78 -8.84 -7.96 3.22
C LYS A 78 -10.10 -7.96 4.11
N PRO A 79 -10.98 -8.99 4.01
CA PRO A 79 -12.23 -9.04 4.79
C PRO A 79 -12.03 -8.93 6.31
N GLU A 80 -10.97 -9.55 6.83
CA GLU A 80 -10.63 -9.48 8.25
C GLU A 80 -10.38 -8.05 8.73
N ARG A 81 -9.76 -7.22 7.89
CA ARG A 81 -9.46 -5.82 8.22
C ARG A 81 -10.69 -4.96 8.08
N GLN A 82 -11.47 -5.17 7.02
CA GLN A 82 -12.78 -4.55 6.85
C GLN A 82 -13.68 -4.81 8.05
N ALA A 83 -13.70 -6.04 8.58
CA ALA A 83 -14.47 -6.40 9.75
C ALA A 83 -14.01 -5.65 11.02
N LYS A 84 -12.70 -5.53 11.24
CA LYS A 84 -12.15 -4.75 12.38
C LYS A 84 -12.47 -3.27 12.27
N LEU A 85 -12.29 -2.68 11.10
CA LEU A 85 -12.64 -1.29 10.85
C LEU A 85 -14.15 -1.08 11.01
N ALA A 86 -14.99 -1.94 10.43
CA ALA A 86 -16.44 -1.86 10.59
C ALA A 86 -16.86 -1.92 12.06
N ALA A 87 -16.26 -2.82 12.85
CA ALA A 87 -16.53 -2.91 14.28
C ALA A 87 -16.14 -1.62 15.03
N LEU A 88 -14.97 -1.04 14.72
CA LEU A 88 -14.51 0.22 15.30
C LEU A 88 -15.49 1.38 14.97
N PHE A 89 -15.87 1.54 13.71
CA PHE A 89 -16.75 2.63 13.30
C PHE A 89 -18.17 2.48 13.86
N ARG A 90 -18.70 1.26 13.99
CA ARG A 90 -20.03 1.01 14.61
C ARG A 90 -20.10 1.41 16.08
N GLN A 91 -18.98 1.46 16.80
CA GLN A 91 -18.96 1.93 18.19
C GLN A 91 -19.20 3.44 18.32
N HIS A 92 -18.92 4.19 17.24
CA HIS A 92 -18.90 5.65 17.26
C HIS A 92 -19.90 6.30 16.30
N MET A 93 -20.60 5.51 15.48
CA MET A 93 -21.54 6.00 14.47
C MET A 93 -22.91 5.34 14.62
N GLU A 94 -23.94 6.07 14.19
CA GLU A 94 -25.29 5.52 14.04
C GLU A 94 -25.29 4.29 13.12
N GLU A 95 -26.16 3.33 13.41
CA GLU A 95 -26.28 2.11 12.64
C GLU A 95 -26.71 2.41 11.20
N ARG A 96 -25.85 2.08 10.24
CA ARG A 96 -26.07 2.29 8.81
C ARG A 96 -25.61 1.06 8.01
N PRO A 97 -26.28 0.74 6.88
CA PRO A 97 -25.92 -0.40 6.04
C PRO A 97 -24.54 -0.23 5.39
N VAL A 98 -24.06 1.01 5.25
CA VAL A 98 -22.76 1.34 4.67
C VAL A 98 -21.97 2.19 5.67
N ILE A 99 -20.72 1.80 5.91
CA ILE A 99 -19.78 2.52 6.76
C ILE A 99 -18.75 3.18 5.85
N VAL A 100 -18.72 4.51 5.87
CA VAL A 100 -17.66 5.28 5.21
C VAL A 100 -16.45 5.27 6.14
N VAL A 101 -15.36 4.63 5.69
CA VAL A 101 -14.11 4.54 6.45
C VAL A 101 -13.34 5.85 6.27
N ASP A 102 -13.44 6.71 7.28
CA ASP A 102 -12.79 8.02 7.30
C ASP A 102 -12.25 8.28 8.71
N ARG A 103 -10.92 8.30 8.84
CA ARG A 103 -10.20 8.43 10.11
C ARG A 103 -10.65 9.68 10.88
N GLU A 104 -10.91 10.79 10.19
CA GLU A 104 -11.23 12.07 10.82
C GLU A 104 -12.61 12.08 11.48
N ARG A 105 -13.47 11.11 11.14
CA ARG A 105 -14.80 10.95 11.76
C ARG A 105 -14.78 10.18 13.07
N LEU A 106 -13.64 9.60 13.45
CA LEU A 106 -13.47 8.92 14.73
C LEU A 106 -13.04 9.92 15.82
N PRO A 107 -13.45 9.72 17.07
CA PRO A 107 -12.83 10.41 18.20
C PRO A 107 -11.35 10.02 18.28
N HIS A 108 -10.54 10.81 18.97
CA HIS A 108 -9.09 10.63 19.03
C HIS A 108 -8.64 9.23 19.49
N GLU A 109 -9.39 8.59 20.40
CA GLU A 109 -9.13 7.20 20.79
C GLU A 109 -9.39 6.20 19.65
N GLY A 110 -10.47 6.40 18.88
CA GLY A 110 -10.80 5.59 17.71
C GLY A 110 -9.81 5.80 16.57
N GLN A 111 -9.29 7.02 16.39
CA GLN A 111 -8.21 7.30 15.43
C GLN A 111 -6.95 6.47 15.72
N ARG A 112 -6.58 6.35 17.00
CA ARG A 112 -5.42 5.52 17.40
C ARG A 112 -5.66 4.03 17.12
N GLU A 113 -6.88 3.54 17.33
CA GLU A 113 -7.20 2.15 17.02
C GLU A 113 -7.25 1.89 15.51
N TYR A 114 -7.77 2.85 14.74
CA TYR A 114 -7.70 2.84 13.28
C TYR A 114 -6.25 2.71 12.79
N ASP A 115 -5.37 3.59 13.27
CA ASP A 115 -3.94 3.59 12.93
C ASP A 115 -3.32 2.23 13.31
N ARG A 116 -3.63 1.69 14.49
CA ARG A 116 -3.14 0.38 14.96
C ARG A 116 -3.58 -0.79 14.06
N ILE A 117 -4.81 -0.76 13.56
CA ILE A 117 -5.35 -1.77 12.64
C ILE A 117 -4.57 -1.76 11.32
N LEU A 118 -4.22 -0.56 10.81
CA LEU A 118 -3.43 -0.39 9.58
C LEU A 118 -1.93 -0.66 9.78
N GLU A 119 -1.37 -0.37 10.96
CA GLU A 119 0.04 -0.61 11.25
C GLU A 119 0.40 -2.10 11.30
N GLY A 120 -0.56 -2.98 11.63
CA GLY A 120 -0.30 -4.41 11.89
C GLY A 120 0.47 -5.13 10.77
N PRO A 121 0.02 -5.07 9.51
CA PRO A 121 0.75 -5.63 8.37
C PRO A 121 2.15 -5.05 8.19
N ILE A 122 2.31 -3.74 8.35
CA ILE A 122 3.61 -3.05 8.23
C ILE A 122 4.57 -3.57 9.30
N LYS A 123 4.13 -3.61 10.57
CA LYS A 123 4.94 -4.14 11.69
C LYS A 123 5.35 -5.60 11.48
N LYS A 124 4.44 -6.44 10.97
CA LYS A 124 4.75 -7.83 10.63
C LYS A 124 5.77 -7.93 9.49
N GLY A 125 5.62 -7.11 8.45
CA GLY A 125 6.56 -7.02 7.33
C GLY A 125 7.97 -6.64 7.79
N VAL A 126 8.08 -5.60 8.62
CA VAL A 126 9.35 -5.16 9.23
C VAL A 126 9.97 -6.25 10.09
N ALA A 127 9.18 -6.91 10.95
CA ALA A 127 9.67 -7.97 11.81
C ALA A 127 10.18 -9.19 11.02
N LYS A 128 9.54 -9.53 9.89
CA LYS A 128 9.99 -10.59 8.98
C LYS A 128 11.29 -10.18 8.27
N ALA A 129 11.33 -8.96 7.73
CA ALA A 129 12.50 -8.40 7.07
C ALA A 129 13.74 -8.42 7.95
N ARG A 130 13.59 -8.04 9.21
CA ARG A 130 14.67 -8.10 10.20
C ARG A 130 15.30 -9.49 10.29
N LYS A 131 14.49 -10.55 10.38
CA LYS A 131 14.99 -11.93 10.44
C LYS A 131 15.72 -12.36 9.17
N GLN A 132 15.22 -11.94 8.01
CA GLN A 132 15.83 -12.21 6.70
C GLN A 132 17.21 -11.53 6.57
N LEU A 133 17.30 -10.27 6.99
CA LEU A 133 18.55 -9.50 6.99
C LEU A 133 19.56 -10.06 8.00
N GLU A 134 19.16 -10.32 9.25
CA GLU A 134 20.03 -10.92 10.27
C GLU A 134 20.57 -12.30 9.86
N GLN A 135 19.75 -13.10 9.16
CA GLN A 135 20.21 -14.39 8.64
C GLN A 135 21.16 -14.21 7.46
N SER A 136 20.88 -13.28 6.54
CA SER A 136 21.71 -13.04 5.36
C SER A 136 23.06 -12.42 5.71
N GLN A 137 23.15 -11.59 6.75
CA GLN A 137 24.42 -11.07 7.26
C GLN A 137 25.39 -12.20 7.67
N LYS A 138 24.87 -13.32 8.20
CA LYS A 138 25.70 -14.48 8.57
C LYS A 138 26.24 -15.23 7.36
N GLU A 139 25.56 -15.11 6.21
CA GLU A 139 25.90 -15.81 4.97
C GLU A 139 26.73 -14.93 4.03
N HIS A 140 26.65 -13.61 4.18
CA HIS A 140 27.38 -12.60 3.43
C HIS A 140 28.27 -11.78 4.38
N PRO A 141 29.42 -12.31 4.83
CA PRO A 141 30.26 -11.65 5.84
C PRO A 141 30.93 -10.35 5.36
N SER A 142 30.96 -10.10 4.04
CA SER A 142 31.39 -8.82 3.47
C SER A 142 30.33 -7.73 3.59
N ALA A 143 29.07 -8.07 3.88
CA ALA A 143 28.01 -7.08 4.04
C ALA A 143 28.17 -6.32 5.36
N ASN A 144 28.22 -4.99 5.29
CA ASN A 144 28.35 -4.10 6.45
C ASN A 144 27.12 -3.21 6.68
N ALA A 145 26.14 -3.27 5.78
CA ALA A 145 24.90 -2.53 5.87
C ALA A 145 23.69 -3.41 5.57
N SER A 146 22.53 -3.00 6.10
CA SER A 146 21.26 -3.66 5.84
C SER A 146 20.16 -2.63 5.74
N VAL A 147 19.36 -2.74 4.68
CA VAL A 147 18.33 -1.78 4.31
C VAL A 147 17.02 -2.53 4.07
N LEU A 148 15.94 -2.01 4.65
CA LEU A 148 14.59 -2.40 4.29
C LEU A 148 14.08 -1.43 3.23
N LEU A 149 13.87 -1.92 2.01
CA LEU A 149 13.28 -1.17 0.92
C LEU A 149 11.76 -1.37 0.95
N VAL A 150 11.03 -0.32 1.32
CA VAL A 150 9.56 -0.33 1.36
C VAL A 150 9.02 0.43 0.16
N ILE A 151 8.18 -0.22 -0.65
CA ILE A 151 7.48 0.40 -1.76
C ILE A 151 6.00 0.49 -1.41
N ASN A 152 5.46 1.71 -1.31
CA ASN A 152 4.03 1.90 -1.15
C ASN A 152 3.35 1.91 -2.53
N ASN A 153 2.63 0.84 -2.83
CA ASN A 153 1.90 0.60 -4.08
C ASN A 153 0.40 0.93 -3.94
N GLY A 154 0.05 1.91 -3.11
CA GLY A 154 -1.35 2.28 -2.84
C GLY A 154 -1.89 1.73 -1.52
N TYR A 155 -1.03 1.31 -0.59
CA TYR A 155 -1.42 1.08 0.79
C TYR A 155 -1.80 2.41 1.45
N THR A 156 -3.10 2.70 1.46
CA THR A 156 -3.73 3.86 2.09
C THR A 156 -4.85 3.46 3.03
#